data_AF-A0A1Y2ARJ0-F1
#
_entry.id   AF-A0A1Y2ARJ0-F1
#
_cell.length_a   1.000
_cell.length_b   1.000
_cell.length_c   1.000
_cell.angle_alpha   90.00
_cell.angle_beta   90.00
_cell.angle_gamma   90.00
#
_symmetry.space_group_name_H-M   'P 1'
#
loop_
_entity.id
_entity.type
_entity.pdbx_description
1 polymer ?
#
loop_
_entity_poly.entity_id
_entity_poly.type
_entity_poly.pdbx_seq_one_letter_code
_entity_poly.pdbx_strand_id
1 'polypeptide(L)'
;MGLPVTQSTLCRLYINNNSYGLYELSDMYKKKFIRRFFNVQKNGDGYVYGSFYKGVSQTNEQDKNIPAYLYPDMEGANIAELYESIVPADPANPHAELNNLISWLNALPDNASKEEIESKFDVEMFLKFMVLEYLICHWDGYLGNGNNFFIYAEPNNGKYHFISYDFDSTLGKWCNSKEGNIDQYVTDVVDVEDRAYGNQPKREPLLYRKILKNPNIEPMFNEIVKETISGVFNIEALGPRIDYFHEFLKQDMYWDIDCLTNGSIKTKGFNKDKELPVKADIDKQFVEESPDTETLKAYIKYKSTKVGEIYGVTSKNTNNKFGTVGGKLMTIGKAKEENDKDSDKKNN
;
A
#
# COMPACT_ATOMS: atom_id res chain seq x y z
N MET A 1 0.76 -1.92 -13.13
CA MET A 1 0.77 -0.56 -12.55
C MET A 1 2.12 0.15 -12.71
N GLY A 2 3.26 -0.52 -12.51
CA GLY A 2 4.59 0.10 -12.72
C GLY A 2 5.04 1.03 -11.60
N LEU A 3 4.46 0.90 -10.40
CA LEU A 3 4.85 1.66 -9.22
C LEU A 3 6.08 1.03 -8.55
N PRO A 4 7.05 1.83 -8.07
CA PRO A 4 8.14 1.34 -7.23
C PRO A 4 7.60 0.76 -5.91
N VAL A 5 8.00 -0.47 -5.58
CA VAL A 5 7.66 -1.12 -4.30
C VAL A 5 8.84 -1.99 -3.88
N THR A 6 9.04 -2.14 -2.58
CA THR A 6 10.02 -3.11 -2.05
C THR A 6 9.60 -4.53 -2.42
N GLN A 7 10.58 -5.39 -2.63
CA GLN A 7 10.29 -6.82 -2.78
C GLN A 7 10.11 -7.42 -1.39
N SER A 8 9.18 -8.36 -1.28
CA SER A 8 9.04 -9.17 -0.08
C SER A 8 8.77 -10.64 -0.41
N THR A 9 9.06 -11.49 0.56
CA THR A 9 8.80 -12.91 0.52
C THR A 9 8.42 -13.41 1.90
N LEU A 10 7.74 -14.55 1.97
CA LEU A 10 7.36 -15.15 3.25
C LEU A 10 8.41 -16.17 3.67
N CYS A 11 8.70 -16.25 4.97
CA CYS A 11 9.63 -17.20 5.55
C CYS A 11 9.10 -17.78 6.87
N ARG A 12 9.51 -19.02 7.16
CA ARG A 12 9.32 -19.62 8.48
C ARG A 12 10.44 -19.17 9.39
N LEU A 13 10.12 -18.55 10.53
CA LEU A 13 11.13 -18.10 11.48
C LEU A 13 11.37 -19.12 12.57
N TYR A 14 12.64 -19.42 12.83
CA TYR A 14 13.08 -20.26 13.94
C TYR A 14 14.14 -19.53 14.77
N ILE A 15 14.01 -19.55 16.10
CA ILE A 15 15.03 -19.02 17.02
C ILE A 15 15.34 -20.11 18.04
N ASN A 16 16.61 -20.50 18.13
CA ASN A 16 17.09 -21.58 19.01
C ASN A 16 16.29 -22.88 18.84
N ASN A 17 16.05 -23.28 17.59
CA ASN A 17 15.23 -24.44 17.20
C ASN A 17 13.75 -24.39 17.63
N ASN A 18 13.25 -23.26 18.11
CA ASN A 18 11.82 -23.06 18.37
C ASN A 18 11.20 -22.33 17.19
N SER A 19 9.99 -22.74 16.80
CA SER A 19 9.20 -22.04 15.79
C SER A 19 8.65 -20.74 16.34
N TYR A 20 8.74 -19.68 15.52
CA TYR A 20 8.12 -18.38 15.78
C TYR A 20 7.01 -18.04 14.78
N GLY A 21 6.75 -18.91 13.80
CA GLY A 21 5.66 -18.73 12.84
C GLY A 21 6.10 -18.20 11.48
N LEU A 22 5.15 -17.65 10.75
CA LEU A 22 5.29 -17.15 9.37
C LEU A 22 5.55 -15.64 9.39
N TYR A 23 6.62 -15.21 8.75
CA TYR A 23 7.04 -13.80 8.70
C TYR A 23 7.19 -13.32 7.26
N GLU A 24 7.03 -12.02 7.07
CA GLU A 24 7.45 -11.32 5.87
C GLU A 24 8.91 -10.89 6.00
N LEU A 25 9.72 -11.23 4.99
CA LEU A 25 11.06 -10.69 4.79
C LEU A 25 11.01 -9.69 3.63
N SER A 26 11.23 -8.42 3.94
CA SER A 26 11.05 -7.32 2.99
C SER A 26 12.32 -6.49 2.85
N ASP A 27 12.55 -6.02 1.63
CA ASP A 27 13.55 -4.98 1.38
C ASP A 27 13.19 -3.70 2.13
N MET A 28 14.21 -2.89 2.43
CA MET A 28 14.01 -1.61 3.09
C MET A 28 14.00 -0.44 2.11
N TYR A 29 13.09 0.50 2.34
CA TYR A 29 13.06 1.82 1.71
C TYR A 29 14.25 2.68 2.18
N LYS A 30 15.42 2.49 1.56
CA LYS A 30 16.68 3.20 1.83
C LYS A 30 17.40 3.54 0.51
N LYS A 31 18.63 4.07 0.58
CA LYS A 31 19.49 4.37 -0.59
C LYS A 31 19.51 3.29 -1.70
N LYS A 32 19.50 2.01 -1.33
CA LYS A 32 19.45 0.89 -2.30
C LYS A 32 18.15 0.87 -3.12
N PHE A 33 17.01 1.12 -2.49
CA PHE A 33 15.72 1.26 -3.17
C PHE A 33 15.78 2.42 -4.17
N ILE A 34 16.24 3.59 -3.76
CA ILE A 34 16.33 4.78 -4.63
C ILE A 34 17.19 4.47 -5.87
N ARG A 35 18.38 3.89 -5.70
CA ARG A 35 19.25 3.50 -6.83
C ARG A 35 18.62 2.53 -7.80
N ARG A 36 17.77 1.63 -7.30
CA ARG A 36 17.11 0.62 -8.13
C ARG A 36 16.05 1.23 -9.04
N PHE A 37 15.34 2.25 -8.57
CA PHE A 37 14.16 2.76 -9.24
C PHE A 37 14.31 4.16 -9.87
N PHE A 38 15.29 4.98 -9.45
CA PHE A 38 15.33 6.41 -9.80
C PHE A 38 16.62 6.88 -10.47
N ASN A 39 17.26 6.06 -11.32
CA ASN A 39 18.45 6.39 -12.12
C ASN A 39 19.44 7.36 -11.43
N VAL A 40 19.83 7.02 -10.20
CA VAL A 40 20.60 7.91 -9.33
C VAL A 40 21.98 8.19 -9.93
N GLN A 41 22.29 9.46 -10.11
CA GLN A 41 23.53 9.89 -10.73
C GLN A 41 24.74 9.64 -9.81
N LYS A 42 25.87 9.27 -10.43
CA LYS A 42 27.16 9.19 -9.76
C LYS A 42 27.86 10.54 -9.78
N ASN A 43 28.56 10.84 -8.69
CA ASN A 43 29.48 11.98 -8.62
C ASN A 43 30.76 11.49 -7.93
N GLY A 44 31.84 11.33 -8.71
CA GLY A 44 33.04 10.60 -8.27
C GLY A 44 32.70 9.17 -7.86
N ASP A 45 33.19 8.76 -6.68
CA ASP A 45 32.95 7.44 -6.09
C ASP A 45 31.57 7.34 -5.40
N GLY A 46 30.84 8.46 -5.30
CA GLY A 46 29.57 8.56 -4.61
C GLY A 46 28.34 8.59 -5.52
N TYR A 47 27.17 8.56 -4.88
CA TYR A 47 25.87 8.76 -5.53
C TYR A 47 25.22 10.01 -4.94
N VAL A 48 24.57 10.80 -5.80
CA VAL A 48 23.78 11.96 -5.38
C VAL A 48 22.33 11.52 -5.26
N TYR A 49 21.91 11.19 -4.03
CA TYR A 49 20.60 10.59 -3.81
C TYR A 49 19.45 11.57 -3.81
N GLY A 50 19.64 12.86 -3.56
CA GLY A 50 18.51 13.74 -3.22
C GLY A 50 17.97 13.44 -1.82
N SER A 51 16.70 13.76 -1.58
CA SER A 51 16.05 13.58 -0.27
C SER A 51 14.94 12.55 -0.31
N PHE A 52 14.79 11.78 0.76
CA PHE A 52 13.79 10.72 0.87
C PHE A 52 13.16 10.73 2.26
N TYR A 53 11.84 10.82 2.30
CA TYR A 53 11.05 11.02 3.52
C TYR A 53 10.01 9.92 3.66
N LYS A 54 9.71 9.49 4.88
CA LYS A 54 8.53 8.68 5.21
C LYS A 54 7.50 9.59 5.85
N GLY A 55 6.30 9.67 5.27
CA GLY A 55 5.15 10.32 5.90
C GLY A 55 4.59 9.42 6.99
N VAL A 56 4.44 9.98 8.19
CA VAL A 56 3.94 9.30 9.38
C VAL A 56 2.95 10.22 10.07
N SER A 57 1.72 9.75 10.31
CA SER A 57 0.79 10.53 11.10
C SER A 57 1.22 10.54 12.58
N GLN A 58 0.78 11.55 13.31
CA GLN A 58 1.01 11.66 14.75
C GLN A 58 -0.31 11.56 15.51
N THR A 59 -0.23 11.41 16.82
CA THR A 59 -1.39 11.44 17.69
C THR A 59 -1.20 12.53 18.73
N ASN A 60 -2.23 13.35 18.94
CA ASN A 60 -2.18 14.38 19.96
C ASN A 60 -2.51 13.82 21.36
N GLU A 61 -2.49 14.67 22.39
CA GLU A 61 -2.77 14.27 23.78
C GLU A 61 -4.21 13.77 24.02
N GLN A 62 -5.13 13.96 23.08
CA GLN A 62 -6.51 13.47 23.14
C GLN A 62 -6.75 12.25 22.25
N ASP A 63 -5.68 11.53 21.89
CA ASP A 63 -5.72 10.36 21.01
C ASP A 63 -6.28 10.63 19.60
N LYS A 64 -6.26 11.90 19.16
CA LYS A 64 -6.69 12.28 17.80
C LYS A 64 -5.53 12.27 16.82
N ASN A 65 -5.80 11.78 15.61
CA ASN A 65 -4.83 11.68 14.53
C ASN A 65 -4.48 13.06 13.94
N ILE A 66 -3.20 13.38 13.86
CA ILE A 66 -2.66 14.53 13.14
C ILE A 66 -2.04 14.00 11.83
N PRO A 67 -2.68 14.23 10.68
CA PRO A 67 -2.26 13.60 9.43
C PRO A 67 -1.08 14.30 8.74
N ALA A 68 -0.19 13.56 8.08
CA ALA A 68 0.90 14.11 7.27
C ALA A 68 0.42 14.61 5.89
N TYR A 69 -0.41 15.66 5.88
CA TYR A 69 -1.10 16.20 4.69
C TYR A 69 -0.33 17.25 3.87
N LEU A 70 0.94 17.47 4.19
CA LEU A 70 1.84 18.45 3.54
C LEU A 70 1.46 19.90 3.85
N TYR A 71 0.90 20.13 5.03
CA TYR A 71 0.76 21.47 5.57
C TYR A 71 1.97 21.81 6.44
N PRO A 72 2.57 23.00 6.29
CA PRO A 72 3.72 23.42 7.09
C PRO A 72 3.32 23.82 8.52
N ASP A 73 2.04 24.02 8.77
CA ASP A 73 1.43 24.62 9.95
C ASP A 73 0.39 23.70 10.60
N MET A 74 0.62 22.38 10.59
CA MET A 74 -0.20 21.43 11.34
C MET A 74 -0.03 21.69 12.84
N GLU A 75 -1.09 22.10 13.54
CA GLU A 75 -1.04 22.32 14.98
C GLU A 75 -0.93 20.98 15.72
N GLY A 76 -0.04 20.91 16.72
CA GLY A 76 0.21 19.71 17.52
C GLY A 76 1.27 18.76 16.94
N ALA A 77 1.78 18.99 15.72
CA ALA A 77 2.93 18.27 15.19
C ALA A 77 3.74 19.15 14.23
N ASN A 78 5.07 19.13 14.35
CA ASN A 78 5.94 19.81 13.40
C ASN A 78 6.32 18.90 12.22
N ILE A 79 6.95 19.49 11.21
CA ILE A 79 7.31 18.78 9.97
C ILE A 79 8.24 17.58 10.21
N ALA A 80 9.13 17.61 11.20
CA ALA A 80 10.03 16.51 11.47
C ALA A 80 9.33 15.32 12.16
N GLU A 81 8.23 15.57 12.86
CA GLU A 81 7.38 14.54 13.47
C GLU A 81 6.50 13.88 12.42
N LEU A 82 5.96 14.65 11.48
CA LEU A 82 5.10 14.12 10.41
C LEU A 82 5.87 13.47 9.25
N TYR A 83 7.17 13.79 9.12
CA TYR A 83 8.00 13.30 8.02
C TYR A 83 9.37 12.87 8.52
N GLU A 84 9.59 11.57 8.67
CA GLU A 84 10.90 11.02 9.01
C GLU A 84 11.85 11.18 7.82
N SER A 85 13.02 11.80 8.03
CA SER A 85 14.07 11.91 7.00
C SER A 85 14.88 10.61 6.93
N ILE A 86 14.68 9.86 5.85
CA ILE A 86 15.25 8.53 5.63
C ILE A 86 16.61 8.63 4.93
N VAL A 87 16.70 9.55 3.97
CA VAL A 87 17.93 9.93 3.29
C VAL A 87 17.88 11.46 3.12
N PRO A 88 18.63 12.25 3.89
CA PRO A 88 18.71 13.69 3.66
C PRO A 88 19.74 14.01 2.59
N ALA A 89 19.41 14.91 1.65
CA ALA A 89 20.40 15.51 0.74
C ALA A 89 21.38 16.40 1.51
N ASP A 90 20.86 17.18 2.46
CA ASP A 90 21.63 18.02 3.40
C ASP A 90 21.30 17.59 4.84
N PRO A 91 22.20 16.88 5.53
CA PRO A 91 21.99 16.49 6.92
C PRO A 91 21.85 17.66 7.90
N ALA A 92 22.34 18.87 7.56
CA ALA A 92 22.19 20.05 8.40
C ALA A 92 20.79 20.67 8.28
N ASN A 93 20.10 20.44 7.17
CA ASN A 93 18.72 20.85 6.94
C ASN A 93 17.91 19.72 6.26
N PRO A 94 17.61 18.64 7.01
CA PRO A 94 17.12 17.39 6.44
C PRO A 94 15.77 17.50 5.72
N HIS A 95 14.99 18.56 5.97
CA HIS A 95 13.65 18.79 5.41
C HIS A 95 13.58 19.95 4.41
N ALA A 96 14.72 20.49 3.95
CA ALA A 96 14.76 21.60 3.01
C ALA A 96 13.90 21.34 1.75
N GLU A 97 14.08 20.17 1.12
CA GLU A 97 13.33 19.80 -0.09
C GLU A 97 11.83 19.57 0.18
N LEU A 98 11.48 19.14 1.39
CA LEU A 98 10.08 18.97 1.76
C LEU A 98 9.40 20.35 1.93
N ASN A 99 10.09 21.31 2.54
CA ASN A 99 9.62 22.69 2.63
C ASN A 99 9.47 23.33 1.24
N ASN A 100 10.39 23.04 0.31
CA ASN A 100 10.28 23.47 -1.09
C ASN A 100 9.03 22.89 -1.77
N LEU A 101 8.78 21.59 -1.62
CA LEU A 101 7.58 20.92 -2.12
C LEU A 101 6.30 21.57 -1.57
N ILE A 102 6.22 21.75 -0.25
CA ILE A 102 5.05 22.35 0.42
C ILE A 102 4.83 23.79 -0.06
N SER A 103 5.90 24.57 -0.19
CA SER A 103 5.82 25.96 -0.68
C SER A 103 5.32 26.02 -2.12
N TRP A 104 5.85 25.14 -2.98
CA TRP A 104 5.40 25.03 -4.37
C TRP A 104 3.94 24.60 -4.48
N LEU A 105 3.51 23.56 -3.74
CA LEU A 105 2.12 23.10 -3.74
C LEU A 105 1.14 24.19 -3.27
N ASN A 106 1.52 24.97 -2.27
CA ASN A 106 0.67 26.07 -1.78
C ASN A 106 0.54 27.19 -2.81
N ALA A 107 1.62 27.51 -3.53
CA ALA A 107 1.65 28.53 -4.57
C ALA A 107 1.03 28.08 -5.91
N LEU A 108 0.92 26.76 -6.15
CA LEU A 108 0.41 26.21 -7.40
C LEU A 108 -1.05 26.63 -7.64
N PRO A 109 -1.38 27.24 -8.80
CA PRO A 109 -2.76 27.54 -9.16
C PRO A 109 -3.61 26.27 -9.25
N ASP A 110 -4.87 26.33 -8.80
CA ASP A 110 -5.78 25.16 -8.82
C ASP A 110 -6.07 24.67 -10.25
N ASN A 111 -5.86 25.53 -11.26
CA ASN A 111 -5.99 25.23 -12.69
C ASN A 111 -4.64 25.24 -13.44
N ALA A 112 -3.52 25.07 -12.73
CA ALA A 112 -2.18 24.97 -13.34
C ALA A 112 -2.17 23.97 -14.49
N SER A 113 -1.38 24.25 -15.54
CA SER A 113 -1.30 23.33 -16.67
C SER A 113 -0.61 22.03 -16.27
N LYS A 114 -0.88 20.96 -17.01
CA LYS A 114 -0.22 19.68 -16.81
C LYS A 114 1.31 19.82 -16.89
N GLU A 115 1.82 20.58 -17.85
CA GLU A 115 3.26 20.79 -18.09
C GLU A 115 3.92 21.54 -16.93
N GLU A 116 3.23 22.53 -16.36
CA GLU A 116 3.71 23.25 -15.18
C GLU A 116 3.91 22.30 -14.00
N ILE A 117 2.93 21.42 -13.76
CA ILE A 117 2.99 20.40 -12.70
C ILE A 117 4.11 19.39 -13.00
N GLU A 118 4.14 18.85 -14.22
CA GLU A 118 5.09 17.83 -14.63
C GLU A 118 6.55 18.30 -14.62
N SER A 119 6.79 19.61 -14.66
CA SER A 119 8.13 20.19 -14.54
C SER A 119 8.78 19.97 -13.16
N LYS A 120 7.97 19.70 -12.13
CA LYS A 120 8.42 19.50 -10.74
C LYS A 120 7.93 18.20 -10.11
N PHE A 121 6.97 17.52 -10.72
CA PHE A 121 6.24 16.43 -10.08
C PHE A 121 6.00 15.28 -11.05
N ASP A 122 6.16 14.04 -10.60
CA ASP A 122 5.82 12.86 -11.40
C ASP A 122 4.31 12.60 -11.33
N VAL A 123 3.57 13.26 -12.22
CA VAL A 123 2.11 13.14 -12.31
C VAL A 123 1.67 11.71 -12.58
N GLU A 124 2.30 11.00 -13.51
CA GLU A 124 1.88 9.65 -13.86
C GLU A 124 2.04 8.68 -12.69
N MET A 125 3.18 8.71 -12.00
CA MET A 125 3.41 7.90 -10.81
C MET A 125 2.40 8.25 -9.71
N PHE A 126 2.18 9.54 -9.45
CA PHE A 126 1.25 9.98 -8.43
C PHE A 126 -0.20 9.56 -8.70
N LEU A 127 -0.70 9.68 -9.93
CA LEU A 127 -2.07 9.27 -10.24
C LEU A 127 -2.25 7.76 -10.04
N LYS A 128 -1.26 6.94 -10.41
CA LYS A 128 -1.27 5.49 -10.13
C LYS A 128 -1.20 5.20 -8.62
N PHE A 129 -0.42 5.97 -7.86
CA PHE A 129 -0.37 5.90 -6.40
C PHE A 129 -1.75 6.18 -5.79
N MET A 130 -2.45 7.23 -6.24
CA MET A 130 -3.82 7.55 -5.81
C MET A 130 -4.83 6.48 -6.20
N VAL A 131 -4.74 5.93 -7.42
CA VAL A 131 -5.62 4.83 -7.84
C VAL A 131 -5.40 3.58 -6.99
N LEU A 132 -4.15 3.26 -6.66
CA LEU A 132 -3.84 2.14 -5.77
C LEU A 132 -4.49 2.34 -4.41
N GLU A 133 -4.22 3.47 -3.75
CA GLU A 133 -4.75 3.80 -2.43
C GLU A 133 -6.28 3.79 -2.38
N TYR A 134 -6.93 4.39 -3.38
CA TYR A 134 -8.38 4.42 -3.51
C TYR A 134 -9.02 3.03 -3.70
N LEU A 135 -8.46 2.21 -4.58
CA LEU A 135 -9.06 0.92 -4.93
C LEU A 135 -8.83 -0.14 -3.86
N ILE A 136 -7.68 -0.12 -3.18
CA ILE A 136 -7.41 -1.08 -2.09
C ILE A 136 -7.95 -0.60 -0.74
N CYS A 137 -8.48 0.63 -0.69
CA CYS A 137 -8.87 1.32 0.54
C CYS A 137 -7.73 1.31 1.56
N HIS A 138 -6.65 1.99 1.21
CA HIS A 138 -5.57 2.26 2.14
C HIS A 138 -5.98 3.41 3.06
N TRP A 139 -6.83 3.09 4.05
CA TRP A 139 -7.41 4.07 4.97
C TRP A 139 -6.38 4.67 5.94
N ASP A 140 -5.27 3.96 6.17
CA ASP A 140 -4.10 4.48 6.86
C ASP A 140 -3.04 5.05 5.88
N GLY A 141 -3.46 5.37 4.65
CA GLY A 141 -2.65 5.97 3.59
C GLY A 141 -2.63 7.50 3.63
N TYR A 142 -2.20 8.13 2.52
CA TYR A 142 -2.08 9.59 2.43
C TYR A 142 -3.43 10.34 2.46
N LEU A 143 -4.46 9.84 1.77
CA LEU A 143 -5.80 10.43 1.71
C LEU A 143 -6.61 10.16 2.98
N GLY A 144 -6.32 9.04 3.64
CA GLY A 144 -6.89 8.65 4.93
C GLY A 144 -6.16 9.31 6.08
N ASN A 145 -5.51 8.55 6.95
CA ASN A 145 -4.82 9.10 8.12
C ASN A 145 -3.59 9.97 7.84
N GLY A 146 -3.17 10.12 6.58
CA GLY A 146 -1.94 10.83 6.25
C GLY A 146 -0.71 10.07 6.72
N ASN A 147 -0.70 8.75 6.52
CA ASN A 147 0.35 7.83 6.97
C ASN A 147 0.77 6.90 5.81
N ASN A 148 1.82 6.10 6.01
CA ASN A 148 2.22 5.01 5.12
C ASN A 148 2.51 5.37 3.64
N PHE A 149 3.27 6.45 3.45
CA PHE A 149 3.84 6.79 2.13
C PHE A 149 5.27 7.30 2.26
N PHE A 150 6.00 7.29 1.15
CA PHE A 150 7.28 7.96 1.01
C PHE A 150 7.22 9.07 -0.03
N ILE A 151 8.03 10.10 0.20
CA ILE A 151 8.29 11.17 -0.76
C ILE A 151 9.76 11.09 -1.14
N TYR A 152 10.03 10.99 -2.44
CA TYR A 152 11.37 11.11 -2.98
C TYR A 152 11.50 12.42 -3.75
N ALA A 153 12.42 13.27 -3.32
CA ALA A 153 12.82 14.48 -4.01
C ALA A 153 14.13 14.22 -4.75
N GLU A 154 14.08 14.20 -6.08
CA GLU A 154 15.28 14.07 -6.89
C GLU A 154 16.24 15.24 -6.66
N PRO A 155 17.56 14.98 -6.73
CA PRO A 155 18.54 16.05 -6.60
C PRO A 155 18.47 17.04 -7.78
N ASN A 156 19.17 18.17 -7.64
CA ASN A 156 19.34 19.17 -8.71
C ASN A 156 18.02 19.74 -9.27
N ASN A 157 17.03 19.96 -8.40
CA ASN A 157 15.69 20.44 -8.78
C ASN A 157 14.93 19.50 -9.73
N GLY A 158 15.16 18.19 -9.61
CA GLY A 158 14.40 17.16 -10.30
C GLY A 158 12.95 17.04 -9.80
N LYS A 159 12.32 15.91 -10.09
CA LYS A 159 10.91 15.68 -9.75
C LYS A 159 10.71 15.17 -8.32
N TYR A 160 9.54 15.46 -7.78
CA TYR A 160 8.99 14.79 -6.60
C TYR A 160 8.20 13.54 -7.00
N HIS A 161 8.39 12.47 -6.24
CA HIS A 161 7.78 11.16 -6.46
C HIS A 161 7.13 10.66 -5.17
N PHE A 162 5.99 9.98 -5.32
CA PHE A 162 5.21 9.45 -4.21
C PHE A 162 5.09 7.93 -4.31
N ILE A 163 5.32 7.26 -3.19
CA ILE A 163 5.40 5.80 -3.12
C ILE A 163 4.56 5.35 -1.94
N SER A 164 3.64 4.42 -2.16
CA SER A 164 2.85 3.82 -1.08
C SER A 164 3.66 2.77 -0.31
N TYR A 165 3.30 2.58 0.95
CA TYR A 165 3.95 1.69 1.91
C TYR A 165 2.88 1.05 2.82
N ASP A 166 3.25 0.01 3.58
CA ASP A 166 2.45 -0.64 4.62
C ASP A 166 1.01 -1.02 4.20
N PHE A 167 0.84 -2.16 3.52
CA PHE A 167 -0.46 -2.58 2.97
C PHE A 167 -1.20 -3.62 3.82
N ASP A 168 -0.81 -3.80 5.07
CA ASP A 168 -1.31 -4.83 5.99
C ASP A 168 -2.82 -4.71 6.30
N SER A 169 -3.34 -3.48 6.26
CA SER A 169 -4.72 -3.15 6.60
C SER A 169 -5.47 -2.57 5.41
N THR A 170 -5.43 -3.30 4.29
CA THR A 170 -6.09 -2.94 3.02
C THR A 170 -7.02 -4.05 2.54
N LEU A 171 -7.61 -3.87 1.35
CA LEU A 171 -8.44 -4.88 0.66
C LEU A 171 -9.66 -5.33 1.47
N GLY A 172 -10.31 -4.38 2.15
CA GLY A 172 -11.59 -4.55 2.83
C GLY A 172 -11.50 -4.42 4.35
N LYS A 173 -10.37 -4.78 4.94
CA LYS A 173 -10.15 -4.68 6.39
C LYS A 173 -10.29 -3.23 6.87
N TRP A 174 -11.30 -3.00 7.72
CA TRP A 174 -11.64 -1.68 8.29
C TRP A 174 -11.88 -0.57 7.26
N CYS A 175 -12.25 -0.94 6.05
CA CYS A 175 -12.55 0.04 5.01
C CYS A 175 -13.94 0.65 5.23
N ASN A 176 -14.00 1.94 5.58
CA ASN A 176 -15.25 2.69 5.68
C ASN A 176 -15.80 3.09 4.31
N SER A 177 -14.93 3.43 3.35
CA SER A 177 -15.34 3.91 2.02
C SER A 177 -15.23 2.83 0.93
N LYS A 178 -16.17 1.87 0.98
CA LYS A 178 -16.25 0.75 0.04
C LYS A 178 -16.87 1.12 -1.31
N GLU A 179 -17.59 2.25 -1.39
CA GLU A 179 -18.30 2.74 -2.58
C GLU A 179 -17.94 4.19 -2.90
N GLY A 180 -18.61 4.78 -3.90
CA GLY A 180 -18.43 6.17 -4.29
C GLY A 180 -17.23 6.39 -5.21
N ASN A 181 -17.03 7.63 -5.63
CA ASN A 181 -15.86 8.06 -6.38
C ASN A 181 -14.72 8.48 -5.43
N ILE A 182 -13.64 9.03 -5.97
CA ILE A 182 -12.51 9.49 -5.15
C ILE A 182 -12.86 10.60 -4.16
N ASP A 183 -13.80 11.49 -4.48
CA ASP A 183 -14.22 12.56 -3.57
C ASP A 183 -14.98 12.01 -2.36
N GLN A 184 -15.86 11.03 -2.61
CA GLN A 184 -16.54 10.31 -1.55
C GLN A 184 -15.54 9.51 -0.71
N TYR A 185 -14.53 8.91 -1.34
CA TYR A 185 -13.44 8.24 -0.62
C TYR A 185 -12.71 9.17 0.34
N VAL A 186 -12.24 10.34 -0.13
CA VAL A 186 -11.54 11.31 0.74
C VAL A 186 -12.43 11.80 1.89
N THR A 187 -13.74 11.85 1.68
CA THR A 187 -14.70 12.27 2.71
C THR A 187 -14.94 11.19 3.77
N ASP A 188 -15.05 9.93 3.36
CA ASP A 188 -15.59 8.85 4.20
C ASP A 188 -14.53 7.85 4.68
N VAL A 189 -13.31 7.89 4.13
CA VAL A 189 -12.28 6.88 4.41
C VAL A 189 -11.90 6.82 5.89
N VAL A 190 -11.94 7.97 6.59
CA VAL A 190 -11.70 8.09 8.03
C VAL A 190 -12.61 9.18 8.56
N ASP A 191 -13.20 8.95 9.73
CA ASP A 191 -14.07 9.90 10.38
C ASP A 191 -13.33 11.21 10.72
N VAL A 192 -13.95 12.33 10.39
CA VAL A 192 -13.35 13.65 10.60
C VAL A 192 -13.15 13.94 12.08
N GLU A 193 -14.01 13.39 12.94
CA GLU A 193 -13.97 13.59 14.39
C GLU A 193 -12.73 12.96 15.04
N ASP A 194 -12.15 11.95 14.39
CA ASP A 194 -10.94 11.24 14.82
C ASP A 194 -9.66 12.01 14.45
N ARG A 195 -9.77 13.13 13.75
CA ARG A 195 -8.63 13.95 13.33
C ARG A 195 -8.51 15.23 14.15
N ALA A 196 -7.27 15.62 14.41
CA ALA A 196 -6.91 16.88 15.04
C ALA A 196 -6.31 17.84 14.01
N TYR A 197 -6.84 19.07 14.01
CA TYR A 197 -6.30 20.21 13.29
C TYR A 197 -5.97 21.36 14.25
N GLY A 198 -5.94 21.09 15.56
CA GLY A 198 -5.89 22.11 16.60
C GLY A 198 -7.07 23.08 16.52
N ASN A 199 -6.80 24.37 16.63
CA ASN A 199 -7.79 25.44 16.46
C ASN A 199 -8.05 25.78 14.98
N GLN A 200 -7.42 25.07 14.03
CA GLN A 200 -7.55 25.32 12.60
C GLN A 200 -8.79 24.64 12.02
N PRO A 201 -9.33 25.17 10.90
CA PRO A 201 -10.36 24.47 10.13
C PRO A 201 -9.90 23.09 9.67
N LYS A 202 -10.87 22.19 9.43
CA LYS A 202 -10.64 20.91 8.73
C LYS A 202 -9.87 21.16 7.43
N ARG A 203 -8.83 20.36 7.19
CA ARG A 203 -8.01 20.44 5.97
C ARG A 203 -8.15 19.17 5.14
N GLU A 204 -8.38 19.33 3.84
CA GLU A 204 -8.23 18.26 2.87
C GLU A 204 -6.75 17.96 2.61
N PRO A 205 -6.36 16.72 2.25
CA PRO A 205 -5.00 16.41 1.82
C PRO A 205 -4.54 17.36 0.70
N LEU A 206 -3.37 17.98 0.84
CA LEU A 206 -2.94 19.03 -0.07
C LEU A 206 -2.80 18.54 -1.53
N LEU A 207 -2.30 17.33 -1.77
CA LEU A 207 -2.17 16.76 -3.12
C LEU A 207 -3.52 16.39 -3.74
N TYR A 208 -4.49 15.99 -2.94
CA TYR A 208 -5.87 15.80 -3.41
C TYR A 208 -6.39 17.13 -3.96
N ARG A 209 -6.32 18.18 -3.15
CA ARG A 209 -6.80 19.51 -3.52
C ARG A 209 -6.05 20.14 -4.70
N LYS A 210 -4.72 20.05 -4.71
CA LYS A 210 -3.86 20.76 -5.67
C LYS A 210 -3.54 20.01 -6.94
N ILE A 211 -3.47 18.68 -6.89
CA ILE A 211 -3.08 17.85 -8.03
C ILE A 211 -4.26 17.02 -8.53
N LEU A 212 -4.91 16.25 -7.65
CA LEU A 212 -5.94 15.31 -8.09
C LEU A 212 -7.21 15.99 -8.62
N LYS A 213 -7.65 17.07 -7.95
CA LYS A 213 -8.78 17.91 -8.37
C LYS A 213 -8.43 18.95 -9.44
N ASN A 214 -7.19 19.01 -9.90
CA ASN A 214 -6.84 19.96 -10.95
C ASN A 214 -7.56 19.53 -12.25
N PRO A 215 -8.29 20.43 -12.93
CA PRO A 215 -9.11 20.09 -14.10
C PRO A 215 -8.30 19.57 -15.30
N ASN A 216 -6.99 19.84 -15.36
CA ASN A 216 -6.10 19.33 -16.39
C ASN A 216 -5.50 17.95 -16.05
N ILE A 217 -5.72 17.46 -14.82
CA ILE A 217 -5.16 16.20 -14.30
C ILE A 217 -6.26 15.17 -14.00
N GLU A 218 -7.39 15.60 -13.45
CA GLU A 218 -8.51 14.73 -13.06
C GLU A 218 -8.97 13.77 -14.17
N PRO A 219 -9.08 14.19 -15.46
CA PRO A 219 -9.44 13.26 -16.54
C PRO A 219 -8.46 12.10 -16.70
N MET A 220 -7.15 12.34 -16.45
CA MET A 220 -6.12 11.30 -16.50
C MET A 220 -6.28 10.30 -15.35
N PHE A 221 -6.61 10.78 -14.15
CA PHE A 221 -6.91 9.89 -13.01
C PHE A 221 -8.10 8.99 -13.33
N ASN A 222 -9.19 9.58 -13.82
CA ASN A 222 -10.42 8.84 -14.15
C ASN A 222 -10.16 7.75 -15.20
N GLU A 223 -9.29 8.01 -16.18
CA GLU A 223 -8.89 7.00 -17.16
C GLU A 223 -8.05 5.88 -16.54
N ILE A 224 -7.08 6.21 -15.67
CA ILE A 224 -6.27 5.21 -14.97
C ILE A 224 -7.15 4.33 -14.09
N VAL A 225 -8.17 4.87 -13.42
CA VAL A 225 -9.16 4.09 -12.65
C VAL A 225 -9.86 3.07 -13.55
N LYS A 226 -10.44 3.52 -14.67
CA LYS A 226 -11.14 2.63 -15.63
C LYS A 226 -10.26 1.50 -16.10
N GLU A 227 -9.05 1.83 -16.54
CA GLU A 227 -8.11 0.85 -17.06
C GLU A 227 -7.65 -0.13 -15.96
N THR A 228 -7.41 0.37 -14.75
CA THR A 228 -6.99 -0.44 -13.61
C THR A 228 -8.07 -1.45 -13.25
N ILE A 229 -9.32 -1.03 -13.10
CA ILE A 229 -10.46 -1.92 -12.84
C ILE A 229 -10.64 -2.93 -13.98
N SER A 230 -10.56 -2.47 -15.23
CA SER A 230 -10.81 -3.34 -16.39
C SER A 230 -9.79 -4.46 -16.54
N GLY A 231 -8.53 -4.25 -16.15
CA GLY A 231 -7.48 -5.23 -16.43
C GLY A 231 -6.69 -5.79 -15.26
N VAL A 232 -6.59 -5.09 -14.12
CA VAL A 232 -5.77 -5.57 -12.99
C VAL A 232 -6.51 -5.65 -11.65
N PHE A 233 -7.43 -4.74 -11.33
CA PHE A 233 -8.18 -4.74 -10.07
C PHE A 233 -9.62 -5.23 -10.30
N ASN A 234 -9.75 -6.52 -10.59
CA ASN A 234 -11.02 -7.24 -10.66
C ASN A 234 -10.79 -8.71 -10.27
N ILE A 235 -11.88 -9.41 -9.94
CA ILE A 235 -11.78 -10.79 -9.43
C ILE A 235 -11.30 -11.78 -10.50
N GLU A 236 -11.58 -11.52 -11.77
CA GLU A 236 -11.13 -12.35 -12.90
C GLU A 236 -9.61 -12.28 -13.09
N ALA A 237 -9.01 -11.12 -12.81
CA ALA A 237 -7.56 -10.89 -12.86
C ALA A 237 -6.86 -11.35 -11.57
N LEU A 238 -7.35 -10.94 -10.40
CA LEU A 238 -6.69 -11.20 -9.10
C LEU A 238 -7.05 -12.55 -8.48
N GLY A 239 -8.25 -13.05 -8.72
CA GLY A 239 -8.77 -14.28 -8.13
C GLY A 239 -7.85 -15.49 -8.32
N PRO A 240 -7.42 -15.83 -9.55
CA PRO A 240 -6.52 -16.96 -9.79
C PRO A 240 -5.18 -16.85 -9.05
N ARG A 241 -4.66 -15.63 -8.88
CA ARG A 241 -3.42 -15.36 -8.14
C ARG A 241 -3.62 -15.49 -6.64
N ILE A 242 -4.74 -15.01 -6.12
CA ILE A 242 -5.15 -15.15 -4.72
C ILE A 242 -5.35 -16.64 -4.37
N ASP A 243 -6.06 -17.39 -5.22
CA ASP A 243 -6.29 -18.82 -5.02
C ASP A 243 -4.97 -19.61 -5.04
N TYR A 244 -4.04 -19.25 -5.92
CA TYR A 244 -2.70 -19.83 -5.91
C TYR A 244 -1.97 -19.57 -4.59
N PHE A 245 -1.98 -18.35 -4.07
CA PHE A 245 -1.33 -18.05 -2.80
C PHE A 245 -2.00 -18.73 -1.62
N HIS A 246 -3.34 -18.84 -1.62
CA HIS A 246 -4.04 -19.63 -0.63
C HIS A 246 -3.57 -21.08 -0.67
N GLU A 247 -3.62 -21.74 -1.83
CA GLU A 247 -3.17 -23.13 -1.99
C GLU A 247 -1.71 -23.32 -1.54
N PHE A 248 -0.84 -22.39 -1.94
CA PHE A 248 0.60 -22.46 -1.66
C PHE A 248 0.94 -22.22 -0.18
N LEU A 249 0.25 -21.31 0.51
CA LEU A 249 0.58 -20.85 1.86
C LEU A 249 -0.34 -21.40 2.95
N LYS A 250 -1.42 -22.12 2.60
CA LYS A 250 -2.45 -22.54 3.57
C LYS A 250 -1.88 -23.23 4.79
N GLN A 251 -0.99 -24.21 4.57
CA GLN A 251 -0.40 -24.99 5.65
C GLN A 251 0.52 -24.13 6.52
N ASP A 252 1.26 -23.18 5.92
CA ASP A 252 2.10 -22.24 6.64
C ASP A 252 1.29 -21.28 7.52
N MET A 253 0.18 -20.74 7.00
CA MET A 253 -0.70 -19.85 7.77
C MET A 253 -1.41 -20.61 8.90
N TYR A 254 -1.82 -21.86 8.67
CA TYR A 254 -2.38 -22.71 9.73
C TYR A 254 -1.35 -23.03 10.81
N TRP A 255 -0.12 -23.32 10.40
CA TRP A 255 0.98 -23.58 11.31
C TRP A 255 1.36 -22.34 12.14
N ASP A 256 1.27 -21.14 11.57
CA ASP A 256 1.47 -19.88 12.30
C ASP A 256 0.47 -19.73 13.47
N ILE A 257 -0.82 -19.98 13.22
CA ILE A 257 -1.85 -20.03 14.27
C ILE A 257 -1.52 -21.09 15.32
N ASP A 258 -1.06 -22.27 14.89
CA ASP A 258 -0.66 -23.34 15.81
C ASP A 258 0.56 -22.93 16.66
N CYS A 259 1.50 -22.13 16.13
CA CYS A 259 2.64 -21.61 16.88
C CYS A 259 2.22 -20.64 17.99
N LEU A 260 1.23 -19.79 17.71
CA LEU A 260 0.65 -18.88 18.70
C LEU A 260 -0.13 -19.64 19.78
N THR A 261 -1.07 -20.50 19.36
CA THR A 261 -2.00 -21.20 20.27
C THR A 261 -1.29 -22.24 21.15
N ASN A 262 -0.23 -22.89 20.66
CA ASN A 262 0.56 -23.83 21.45
C ASN A 262 1.60 -23.15 22.37
N GLY A 263 1.67 -21.82 22.38
CA GLY A 263 2.58 -21.06 23.23
C GLY A 263 4.05 -21.13 22.81
N SER A 264 4.34 -21.53 21.58
CA SER A 264 5.69 -21.48 21.00
C SER A 264 6.19 -20.04 20.91
N ILE A 265 5.27 -19.11 20.59
CA ILE A 265 5.55 -17.67 20.58
C ILE A 265 5.33 -17.12 21.98
N LYS A 266 6.42 -16.85 22.70
CA LYS A 266 6.38 -16.19 24.01
C LYS A 266 6.20 -14.67 23.83
N THR A 267 4.97 -14.20 23.83
CA THR A 267 4.70 -12.75 23.82
C THR A 267 4.77 -12.19 25.23
N LYS A 268 5.45 -11.05 25.42
CA LYS A 268 5.36 -10.26 26.67
C LYS A 268 4.27 -9.22 26.46
N GLY A 269 3.19 -9.27 27.23
CA GLY A 269 2.23 -8.15 27.32
C GLY A 269 0.99 -8.21 26.43
N PHE A 270 0.57 -9.37 25.91
CA PHE A 270 -0.80 -9.50 25.40
C PHE A 270 -1.77 -9.60 26.59
N ASN A 271 -2.35 -8.47 27.00
CA ASN A 271 -3.44 -8.43 27.98
C ASN A 271 -4.66 -9.23 27.47
N LYS A 272 -5.36 -9.87 28.40
CA LYS A 272 -6.11 -11.13 28.26
C LYS A 272 -7.44 -11.13 27.46
N ASP A 273 -7.83 -10.07 26.75
CA ASP A 273 -9.17 -9.99 26.13
C ASP A 273 -9.16 -9.82 24.60
N LYS A 274 -8.11 -10.27 23.90
CA LYS A 274 -8.08 -10.21 22.43
C LYS A 274 -8.54 -11.53 21.81
N GLU A 275 -9.37 -11.44 20.78
CA GLU A 275 -9.76 -12.57 19.94
C GLU A 275 -8.50 -13.18 19.29
N LEU A 276 -8.35 -14.49 19.43
CA LEU A 276 -7.24 -15.22 18.83
C LEU A 276 -7.60 -15.61 17.39
N PRO A 277 -6.65 -15.50 16.44
CA PRO A 277 -6.92 -15.91 15.07
C PRO A 277 -7.24 -17.40 15.01
N VAL A 278 -8.24 -17.77 14.21
CA VAL A 278 -8.56 -19.17 13.94
C VAL A 278 -8.43 -19.49 12.45
N LYS A 279 -8.17 -20.76 12.15
CA LYS A 279 -7.99 -21.26 10.77
C LYS A 279 -9.18 -20.93 9.86
N ALA A 280 -10.39 -20.91 10.43
CA ALA A 280 -11.60 -20.53 9.72
C ALA A 280 -11.59 -19.07 9.22
N ASP A 281 -10.93 -18.15 9.92
CA ASP A 281 -10.85 -16.76 9.49
C ASP A 281 -9.90 -16.59 8.31
N ILE A 282 -8.83 -17.39 8.24
CA ILE A 282 -7.98 -17.50 7.04
C ILE A 282 -8.84 -17.95 5.86
N ASP A 283 -9.58 -19.06 6.01
CA ASP A 283 -10.37 -19.61 4.91
C ASP A 283 -11.42 -18.63 4.37
N LYS A 284 -12.07 -17.87 5.26
CA LYS A 284 -13.07 -16.84 4.89
C LYS A 284 -12.51 -15.78 3.94
N GLN A 285 -11.23 -15.40 4.06
CA GLN A 285 -10.60 -14.40 3.19
C GLN A 285 -10.61 -14.79 1.70
N PHE A 286 -10.65 -16.10 1.42
CA PHE A 286 -10.54 -16.67 0.09
C PHE A 286 -11.88 -17.14 -0.49
N VAL A 287 -13.00 -16.78 0.14
CA VAL A 287 -14.35 -17.01 -0.37
C VAL A 287 -14.79 -15.81 -1.18
N GLU A 288 -15.15 -16.03 -2.45
CA GLU A 288 -15.59 -14.95 -3.34
C GLU A 288 -17.00 -14.46 -3.00
N GLU A 289 -17.95 -15.39 -2.86
CA GLU A 289 -19.34 -15.07 -2.53
C GLU A 289 -19.49 -14.97 -1.01
N SER A 290 -19.20 -13.80 -0.48
CA SER A 290 -19.38 -13.48 0.93
C SER A 290 -20.23 -12.22 1.08
N PRO A 291 -21.21 -12.19 2.01
CA PRO A 291 -21.87 -10.94 2.38
C PRO A 291 -20.92 -10.00 3.14
N ASP A 292 -19.81 -10.53 3.67
CA ASP A 292 -18.78 -9.77 4.35
C ASP A 292 -17.76 -9.21 3.35
N THR A 293 -17.88 -7.92 3.09
CA THR A 293 -17.01 -7.15 2.20
C THR A 293 -15.69 -6.73 2.84
N GLU A 294 -15.36 -7.21 4.05
CA GLU A 294 -14.04 -7.05 4.65
C GLU A 294 -13.08 -8.18 4.29
N THR A 295 -13.59 -9.25 3.68
CA THR A 295 -12.76 -10.37 3.19
C THR A 295 -12.13 -10.07 1.83
N LEU A 296 -10.88 -10.49 1.64
CA LEU A 296 -10.06 -10.16 0.46
C LEU A 296 -10.76 -10.36 -0.89
N LYS A 297 -11.27 -11.56 -1.19
CA LYS A 297 -11.91 -11.82 -2.50
C LYS A 297 -13.24 -11.07 -2.66
N ALA A 298 -14.06 -11.05 -1.61
CA ALA A 298 -15.35 -10.38 -1.64
C ALA A 298 -15.19 -8.86 -1.81
N TYR A 299 -14.22 -8.26 -1.11
CA TYR A 299 -13.88 -6.85 -1.25
C TYR A 299 -13.46 -6.49 -2.67
N ILE A 300 -12.51 -7.24 -3.26
CA ILE A 300 -12.05 -6.98 -4.63
C ILE A 300 -13.22 -7.04 -5.61
N LYS A 301 -14.08 -8.07 -5.51
CA LYS A 301 -15.27 -8.19 -6.36
C LYS A 301 -16.25 -7.03 -6.16
N TYR A 302 -16.51 -6.68 -4.90
CA TYR A 302 -17.44 -5.61 -4.55
C TYR A 302 -16.96 -4.25 -5.03
N LYS A 303 -15.76 -3.84 -4.60
CA LYS A 303 -15.15 -2.54 -4.92
C LYS A 303 -14.97 -2.38 -6.43
N SER A 304 -14.45 -3.40 -7.13
CA SER A 304 -14.27 -3.31 -8.59
C SER A 304 -15.59 -3.19 -9.35
N THR A 305 -16.66 -3.88 -8.91
CA THR A 305 -18.00 -3.74 -9.49
C THR A 305 -18.56 -2.33 -9.27
N LYS A 306 -18.59 -1.87 -8.02
CA LYS A 306 -19.19 -0.57 -7.67
C LYS A 306 -18.47 0.62 -8.29
N VAL A 307 -17.14 0.61 -8.26
CA VAL A 307 -16.38 1.66 -8.93
C VAL A 307 -16.45 1.50 -10.45
N GLY A 308 -16.49 0.27 -10.98
CA GLY A 308 -16.69 0.01 -12.39
C GLY A 308 -17.99 0.63 -12.93
N GLU A 309 -19.10 0.55 -12.18
CA GLU A 309 -20.38 1.18 -12.50
C GLU A 309 -20.25 2.71 -12.63
N ILE A 310 -19.60 3.35 -11.66
CA ILE A 310 -19.39 4.81 -11.63
C ILE A 310 -18.58 5.29 -12.83
N TYR A 311 -17.54 4.54 -13.18
CA TYR A 311 -16.60 4.92 -14.22
C TYR A 311 -16.96 4.34 -15.60
N GLY A 312 -18.11 3.66 -15.73
CA GLY A 312 -18.60 3.13 -17.01
C GLY A 312 -17.75 2.00 -17.59
N VAL A 313 -17.18 1.14 -16.73
CA VAL A 313 -16.43 -0.05 -17.16
C VAL A 313 -17.41 -1.12 -17.64
N THR A 314 -17.47 -1.34 -18.95
CA THR A 314 -18.41 -2.28 -19.59
C THR A 314 -17.80 -3.62 -19.97
N SER A 315 -16.47 -3.73 -19.97
CA SER A 315 -15.77 -4.97 -20.30
C SER A 315 -14.48 -5.08 -19.51
N LYS A 316 -14.11 -6.33 -19.17
CA LYS A 316 -12.85 -6.64 -18.51
C LYS A 316 -11.87 -7.17 -19.55
N ASN A 317 -10.70 -6.54 -19.64
CA ASN A 317 -9.61 -6.97 -20.50
C ASN A 317 -8.35 -7.09 -19.65
N THR A 318 -8.03 -8.34 -19.29
CA THR A 318 -6.87 -8.67 -18.45
C THR A 318 -5.53 -8.48 -19.16
N ASN A 319 -5.52 -8.16 -20.47
CA ASN A 319 -4.34 -7.75 -21.24
C ASN A 319 -4.43 -6.25 -21.52
N ASN A 320 -4.02 -5.42 -20.54
CA ASN A 320 -4.00 -3.97 -20.69
C ASN A 320 -2.59 -3.38 -20.54
N LYS A 321 -2.47 -2.06 -20.75
CA LYS A 321 -1.20 -1.33 -20.69
C LYS A 321 -0.50 -1.35 -19.32
N PHE A 322 -1.21 -1.71 -18.24
CA PHE A 322 -0.65 -1.82 -16.90
C PHE A 322 -0.05 -3.20 -16.59
N GLY A 323 -0.14 -4.13 -17.55
CA GLY A 323 0.40 -5.48 -17.47
C GLY A 323 -0.66 -6.52 -17.10
N THR A 324 -0.22 -7.76 -16.93
CA THR A 324 -1.06 -8.87 -16.48
C THR A 324 -0.80 -9.17 -15.00
N VAL A 325 -1.81 -9.69 -14.30
CA VAL A 325 -1.59 -10.29 -12.99
C VAL A 325 -0.77 -11.57 -13.17
N GLY A 326 0.33 -11.70 -12.43
CA GLY A 326 1.26 -12.83 -12.58
C GLY A 326 0.59 -14.19 -12.30
N GLY A 327 1.04 -15.22 -13.03
CA GLY A 327 0.60 -16.62 -12.83
C GLY A 327 1.25 -17.29 -11.61
N LYS A 328 1.30 -18.63 -11.54
CA LYS A 328 1.92 -19.36 -10.41
C LYS A 328 3.44 -19.07 -10.33
N LEU A 329 3.98 -18.81 -9.14
CA LEU A 329 5.44 -18.62 -8.95
C LEU A 329 6.22 -19.93 -9.02
N MET A 330 5.60 -21.01 -8.54
CA MET A 330 6.14 -22.37 -8.51
C MET A 330 5.02 -23.33 -8.94
N THR A 331 5.36 -24.33 -9.75
CA THR A 331 4.46 -25.46 -10.00
C THR A 331 4.43 -26.34 -8.75
N ILE A 332 3.24 -26.52 -8.17
CA ILE A 332 3.03 -27.50 -7.09
C ILE A 332 3.22 -28.87 -7.74
N GLY A 333 4.30 -29.57 -7.39
CA GLY A 333 4.53 -30.93 -7.86
C GLY A 333 3.37 -31.81 -7.41
N LYS A 334 2.73 -32.53 -8.33
CA LYS A 334 1.81 -33.60 -7.95
C LYS A 334 2.63 -34.61 -7.14
N ALA A 335 2.24 -34.86 -5.89
CA ALA A 335 2.77 -36.00 -5.15
C ALA A 335 2.58 -37.24 -6.03
N LYS A 336 3.67 -37.94 -6.36
CA LYS A 336 3.54 -39.27 -6.94
C LYS A 336 2.92 -40.13 -5.84
N GLU A 337 1.70 -40.59 -6.06
CA GLU A 337 1.20 -41.76 -5.36
C GLU A 337 2.12 -42.92 -5.76
N GLU A 338 3.13 -43.18 -4.92
CA GLU A 338 3.87 -44.44 -4.98
C GLU A 338 2.88 -45.54 -4.61
N ASN A 339 2.33 -46.18 -5.64
CA ASN A 339 1.65 -47.45 -5.51
C ASN A 339 2.68 -48.47 -5.00
N ASP A 340 2.67 -48.70 -3.69
CA ASP A 340 3.38 -49.79 -3.05
C ASP A 340 2.70 -51.12 -3.45
N LYS A 341 3.06 -51.63 -4.62
CA LYS A 341 2.76 -52.97 -5.10
C LYS A 341 4.02 -53.58 -5.70
N ASP A 342 4.78 -54.27 -4.85
CA ASP A 342 5.51 -55.51 -5.10
C ASP A 342 6.83 -55.54 -4.32
N SER A 343 6.80 -56.18 -3.15
CA SER A 343 7.98 -56.92 -2.66
C SER A 343 7.59 -58.11 -1.77
N ASP A 344 6.56 -58.87 -2.18
CA ASP A 344 6.43 -60.27 -1.78
C ASP A 344 7.00 -61.15 -2.88
N LYS A 345 8.32 -61.39 -2.86
CA LYS A 345 8.92 -62.60 -3.42
C LYS A 345 10.39 -62.79 -3.04
N LYS A 346 10.61 -63.93 -2.38
CA LYS A 346 11.82 -64.77 -2.31
C LYS A 346 12.81 -64.48 -1.18
N ASN A 347 12.58 -65.17 -0.07
CA ASN A 347 13.64 -65.92 0.62
C ASN A 347 13.13 -67.33 0.95
N ASN A 348 13.57 -68.30 0.14
CA ASN A 348 13.79 -69.69 0.53
C ASN A 348 14.75 -70.32 -0.48
#